data_AF-A0A2V9RQC2-F1
#
_entry.id   AF-A0A2V9RQC2-F1
#
_cell.length_a   1.000
_cell.length_b   1.000
_cell.length_c   1.000
_cell.angle_alpha   90.00
_cell.angle_beta   90.00
_cell.angle_gamma   90.00
#
_symmetry.space_group_name_H-M   'P 1'
#
loop_
_entity.id
_entity.type
_entity.pdbx_description
1 polymer ?
#
loop_
_entity_poly.entity_id
_entity_poly.type
_entity_poly.pdbx_seq_one_letter_code
_entity_poly.pdbx_strand_id
1 'polypeptide(L)'
;MTRRTAILILVMLAVAIAMVATFLLLPKRYRISEHLAQTVVFWNPKEAFLFVTIQTSGRATNILQDKFAHTSYGYTAILLGGNVFFYKQDTIAYHLLPSGELDRFPLPESTTTGGSWTLRDGKLQLNSVENRFNHGSGFRWDGEKFIPVPAQMKSRPEAVTESSKATEDDLADEDYDDERPGFLSASDREKFKQAGWHHKLLTAYERSETVTLPMKIGQSAFVLTLRRFPLTRNWTGFDSLEIGAKSLELSQENGSKSMATLWSQDGWKEIPKAEYQRLAQQYGREFKQPFAPWVWLVLVVVLLVWRFGHWIHLLLNIATVKRRVVNNLPTTYSFPPVTPAQFPLLDSAALDRYTRDLEFMGFTRMLDFSLVADTPNHPPNLVRLMAHTKYHCFAEISQFFPKRSLAVPVKCAFQSVLQDGWTLSFTDRKPQAASSLLRRPKAISVSMPEAGLSELLQAFLKMREQVCLDLGISPLKDDTLEGYISKTQRSATEMREALQQKNFAMGLSQVYARKLSLLKTRPEYVWLGDYPKEAERRKQGYTMPVGVK
;
A
#
# COMPACT_ATOMS: atom_id res chain seq x y z
N MET A 1 -26.35 5.63 -12.21
CA MET A 1 -24.92 5.53 -12.55
C MET A 1 -24.66 6.36 -13.80
N THR A 2 -23.72 7.31 -13.81
CA THR A 2 -23.53 8.20 -14.98
C THR A 2 -22.64 7.54 -16.04
N ARG A 3 -22.81 7.90 -17.33
CA ARG A 3 -21.99 7.38 -18.45
C ARG A 3 -20.48 7.50 -18.19
N ARG A 4 -20.03 8.57 -17.53
CA ARG A 4 -18.63 8.75 -17.12
C ARG A 4 -18.18 7.77 -16.04
N THR A 5 -19.04 7.46 -15.07
CA THR A 5 -18.76 6.48 -14.03
C THR A 5 -18.63 5.07 -14.62
N ALA A 6 -19.48 4.73 -15.59
CA ALA A 6 -19.40 3.45 -16.30
C ALA A 6 -18.10 3.30 -17.10
N ILE A 7 -17.68 4.35 -17.84
CA ILE A 7 -16.42 4.34 -18.59
C ILE A 7 -15.21 4.14 -17.66
N LEU A 8 -15.16 4.85 -16.52
CA LEU A 8 -14.07 4.70 -15.54
C LEU A 8 -13.98 3.29 -14.97
N ILE A 9 -15.12 2.68 -14.64
CA ILE A 9 -15.15 1.29 -14.14
C ILE A 9 -14.66 0.32 -15.22
N LEU A 10 -15.04 0.53 -16.47
CA LEU A 10 -14.63 -0.31 -17.59
C LEU A 10 -13.12 -0.20 -17.86
N VAL A 11 -12.55 1.01 -17.77
CA VAL A 11 -11.09 1.21 -17.87
C VAL A 11 -10.36 0.53 -16.71
N MET A 12 -10.85 0.67 -15.48
CA MET A 12 -10.25 0.01 -14.31
C MET A 12 -10.30 -1.52 -14.43
N LEU A 13 -11.41 -2.07 -14.94
CA LEU A 13 -11.55 -3.50 -15.19
C LEU A 13 -10.56 -3.98 -16.27
N ALA A 14 -10.43 -3.23 -17.36
CA ALA A 14 -9.47 -3.55 -18.43
C ALA A 14 -8.03 -3.54 -17.92
N VAL A 15 -7.65 -2.55 -17.09
CA VAL A 15 -6.32 -2.49 -16.45
C VAL A 15 -6.10 -3.67 -15.51
N ALA A 16 -7.11 -4.04 -14.70
CA ALA A 16 -7.02 -5.20 -13.81
C ALA A 16 -6.83 -6.51 -14.60
N ILE A 17 -7.60 -6.72 -15.68
CA ILE A 17 -7.46 -7.88 -16.56
C ILE A 17 -6.08 -7.91 -17.20
N ALA A 18 -5.58 -6.77 -17.71
CA ALA A 18 -4.26 -6.68 -18.31
C ALA A 18 -3.15 -7.01 -17.31
N MET A 19 -3.25 -6.55 -16.06
CA MET A 19 -2.30 -6.91 -15.00
C MET A 19 -2.29 -8.41 -14.70
N VAL A 20 -3.47 -9.04 -14.60
CA VAL A 20 -3.58 -10.49 -14.35
C VAL A 20 -3.05 -11.30 -15.53
N ALA A 21 -3.40 -10.91 -16.77
CA ALA A 21 -2.89 -11.56 -17.97
C ALA A 21 -1.36 -11.46 -18.07
N THR A 22 -0.80 -10.27 -17.81
CA THR A 22 0.64 -10.04 -17.79
C THR A 22 1.31 -10.93 -16.74
N PHE A 23 0.71 -11.03 -15.55
CA PHE A 23 1.21 -11.89 -14.48
C PHE A 23 1.22 -13.38 -14.86
N LEU A 24 0.16 -13.88 -15.52
CA LEU A 24 0.06 -15.27 -15.95
C LEU A 24 1.03 -15.63 -17.10
N LEU A 25 1.39 -14.64 -17.93
CA LEU A 25 2.32 -14.81 -19.05
C LEU A 25 3.80 -14.73 -18.66
N LEU A 26 4.11 -14.36 -17.41
CA LEU A 26 5.51 -14.30 -16.95
C LEU A 26 6.18 -15.68 -17.03
N PRO A 27 7.46 -15.73 -17.45
CA PRO A 27 8.20 -16.98 -17.56
C PRO A 27 8.33 -17.65 -16.20
N LYS A 28 8.08 -18.97 -16.18
CA LYS A 28 8.16 -19.80 -14.97
C LYS A 28 9.46 -20.58 -14.93
N ARG A 29 10.02 -20.73 -13.72
CA ARG A 29 11.12 -21.63 -13.40
C ARG A 29 10.56 -22.89 -12.74
N TYR A 30 11.09 -24.04 -13.13
CA TYR A 30 10.66 -25.35 -12.63
C TYR A 30 11.75 -25.90 -11.72
N ARG A 31 11.40 -26.17 -10.47
CA ARG A 31 12.35 -26.59 -9.45
C ARG A 31 11.82 -27.80 -8.70
N ILE A 32 12.72 -28.66 -8.25
CA ILE A 32 12.44 -29.77 -7.34
C ILE A 32 13.30 -29.66 -6.10
N SER A 33 12.81 -30.22 -5.01
CA SER A 33 13.57 -30.37 -3.78
C SER A 33 13.20 -31.67 -3.11
N GLU A 34 14.11 -32.19 -2.30
CA GLU A 34 13.89 -33.35 -1.47
C GLU A 34 13.90 -32.93 -0.01
N HIS A 35 12.96 -33.45 0.77
CA HIS A 35 12.93 -33.28 2.21
C HIS A 35 12.72 -34.64 2.88
N LEU A 36 13.43 -34.88 3.99
CA LEU A 36 13.17 -36.04 4.82
C LEU A 36 11.78 -35.90 5.43
N ALA A 37 10.94 -36.92 5.31
CA ALA A 37 9.62 -36.95 5.94
C ALA A 37 9.70 -37.66 7.29
N GLN A 38 10.29 -38.86 7.30
CA GLN A 38 10.43 -39.69 8.50
C GLN A 38 11.53 -40.73 8.29
N THR A 39 12.11 -41.18 9.41
CA THR A 39 13.01 -42.33 9.46
C THR A 39 12.45 -43.32 10.48
N VAL A 40 12.12 -44.54 10.04
CA VAL A 40 11.73 -45.63 10.94
C VAL A 40 12.95 -46.51 11.17
N VAL A 41 13.29 -46.74 12.43
CA VAL A 41 14.45 -47.53 12.81
C VAL A 41 14.00 -48.74 13.60
N PHE A 42 14.51 -49.91 13.24
CA PHE A 42 14.37 -51.16 13.98
C PHE A 42 15.76 -51.72 14.24
N TRP A 43 16.08 -52.13 15.47
CA TRP A 43 17.38 -52.74 15.76
C TRP A 43 17.27 -53.83 16.81
N ASN A 44 18.18 -54.79 16.74
CA ASN A 44 18.36 -55.85 17.73
C ASN A 44 19.87 -56.09 17.91
N PRO A 45 20.31 -57.04 18.76
CA PRO A 45 21.73 -57.31 18.96
C PRO A 45 22.49 -57.84 17.73
N LYS A 46 21.79 -58.26 16.67
CA LYS A 46 22.39 -58.85 15.46
C LYS A 46 22.43 -57.88 14.27
N GLU A 47 21.47 -56.97 14.15
CA GLU A 47 21.31 -56.10 12.98
C GLU A 47 20.41 -54.90 13.28
N ALA A 48 20.46 -53.89 12.40
CA ALA A 48 19.49 -52.81 12.37
C ALA A 48 19.01 -52.49 10.95
N PHE A 49 17.77 -52.02 10.84
CA PHE A 49 17.15 -51.55 9.61
C PHE A 49 16.72 -50.10 9.78
N LEU A 50 17.11 -49.25 8.83
CA LEU A 50 16.74 -47.84 8.78
C LEU A 50 15.93 -47.59 7.50
N PHE A 51 14.66 -47.22 7.64
CA PHE A 51 13.77 -46.86 6.54
C PHE A 51 13.67 -45.35 6.43
N VAL A 52 14.49 -44.76 5.57
CA VAL A 52 14.58 -43.32 5.35
C VAL A 52 13.59 -42.92 4.27
N THR A 53 12.51 -42.25 4.65
CA THR A 53 11.45 -41.79 3.73
C THR A 53 11.69 -40.34 3.33
N ILE A 54 11.89 -40.14 2.04
CA ILE A 54 12.16 -38.85 1.40
C ILE A 54 10.91 -38.45 0.60
N GLN A 55 10.55 -37.18 0.68
CA GLN A 55 9.51 -36.59 -0.16
C GLN A 55 10.16 -35.62 -1.13
N THR A 56 9.96 -35.85 -2.43
CA THR A 56 10.34 -34.91 -3.49
C THR A 56 9.16 -34.02 -3.81
N SER A 57 9.36 -32.71 -3.69
CA SER A 57 8.37 -31.69 -4.01
C SER A 57 8.78 -30.91 -5.25
N GLY A 58 7.85 -30.67 -6.18
CA GLY A 58 8.07 -29.81 -7.33
C GLY A 58 7.33 -28.47 -7.21
N ARG A 59 7.97 -27.35 -7.58
CA ARG A 59 7.30 -26.05 -7.76
C ARG A 59 7.58 -25.41 -9.12
N ALA A 60 6.59 -24.68 -9.62
CA ALA A 60 6.66 -23.89 -10.85
C ALA A 60 6.28 -22.44 -10.56
N THR A 61 7.27 -21.56 -10.45
CA THR A 61 7.10 -20.17 -9.99
C THR A 61 7.68 -19.16 -10.96
N ASN A 62 7.09 -17.97 -11.04
CA ASN A 62 7.66 -16.82 -11.75
C ASN A 62 8.47 -15.90 -10.80
N ILE A 63 9.17 -14.91 -11.35
CA ILE A 63 10.04 -14.01 -10.56
C ILE A 63 9.29 -13.22 -9.48
N LEU A 64 8.02 -12.88 -9.71
CA LEU A 64 7.21 -12.16 -8.73
C LEU A 64 6.78 -13.10 -7.60
N GLN A 65 6.37 -14.32 -7.94
CA GLN A 65 6.02 -15.36 -6.97
C GLN A 65 7.21 -15.70 -6.07
N ASP A 66 8.41 -15.86 -6.62
CA ASP A 66 9.65 -16.08 -5.85
C ASP A 66 9.90 -14.90 -4.89
N LYS A 67 9.75 -13.65 -5.34
CA LYS A 67 9.92 -12.47 -4.49
C LYS A 67 8.89 -12.41 -3.37
N PHE A 68 7.62 -12.71 -3.66
CA PHE A 68 6.57 -12.71 -2.65
C PHE A 68 6.76 -13.82 -1.61
N ALA A 69 7.24 -15.00 -2.01
CA ALA A 69 7.44 -16.15 -1.12
C ALA A 69 8.40 -15.88 0.05
N HIS A 70 9.35 -14.96 -0.11
CA HIS A 70 10.30 -14.53 0.93
C HIS A 70 9.83 -13.31 1.74
N THR A 71 8.57 -12.89 1.61
CA THR A 71 7.99 -11.78 2.37
C THR A 71 6.91 -12.27 3.31
N SER A 72 6.56 -11.44 4.31
CA SER A 72 5.39 -11.67 5.18
C SER A 72 4.06 -11.79 4.42
N TYR A 73 4.04 -11.44 3.14
CA TYR A 73 2.91 -11.60 2.23
C TYR A 73 3.00 -12.88 1.37
N GLY A 74 3.88 -13.83 1.68
CA GLY A 74 4.09 -15.05 0.89
C GLY A 74 2.83 -15.90 0.68
N TYR A 75 1.84 -15.82 1.57
CA TYR A 75 0.52 -16.42 1.36
C TYR A 75 -0.18 -15.89 0.09
N THR A 76 0.09 -14.66 -0.33
CA THR A 76 -0.45 -14.11 -1.59
C THR A 76 0.11 -14.82 -2.82
N ALA A 77 1.35 -15.34 -2.76
CA ALA A 77 1.92 -16.16 -3.83
C ALA A 77 1.17 -17.49 -3.99
N ILE A 78 0.68 -18.06 -2.89
CA ILE A 78 -0.17 -19.27 -2.89
C ILE A 78 -1.52 -18.98 -3.56
N LEU A 79 -2.12 -17.82 -3.25
CA LEU A 79 -3.40 -17.39 -3.83
C LEU A 79 -3.32 -17.09 -5.33
N LEU A 80 -2.17 -16.62 -5.81
CA LEU A 80 -1.93 -16.28 -7.22
C LEU A 80 -1.62 -17.49 -8.11
N GLY A 81 -1.98 -18.70 -7.69
CA GLY A 81 -1.79 -19.91 -8.48
C GLY A 81 -0.40 -20.55 -8.36
N GLY A 82 0.35 -20.26 -7.28
CA GLY A 82 1.50 -21.05 -6.87
C GLY A 82 1.02 -22.17 -5.96
N ASN A 83 1.08 -23.46 -6.28
CA ASN A 83 2.08 -24.15 -7.06
C ASN A 83 1.41 -25.39 -7.66
N VAL A 84 1.81 -25.81 -8.85
CA VAL A 84 1.51 -27.16 -9.33
C VAL A 84 2.39 -28.13 -8.54
N PHE A 85 2.10 -28.31 -7.25
CA PHE A 85 2.86 -29.21 -6.40
C PHE A 85 2.57 -30.65 -6.83
N PHE A 86 3.64 -31.38 -7.12
CA PHE A 86 3.60 -32.83 -6.99
C PHE A 86 4.40 -33.22 -5.76
N TYR A 87 3.97 -34.30 -5.13
CA TYR A 87 4.68 -34.94 -4.03
C TYR A 87 4.96 -36.37 -4.46
N LYS A 88 6.23 -36.68 -4.66
CA LYS A 88 6.71 -38.05 -4.84
C LYS A 88 7.29 -38.50 -3.50
N GLN A 89 6.97 -39.71 -3.06
CA GLN A 89 7.53 -40.27 -1.84
C GLN A 89 8.35 -41.49 -2.21
N ASP A 90 9.61 -41.49 -1.80
CA ASP A 90 10.56 -42.58 -2.00
C ASP A 90 11.09 -43.02 -0.63
N THR A 91 11.30 -44.31 -0.43
CA THR A 91 11.91 -44.82 0.80
C THR A 91 13.11 -45.67 0.48
N ILE A 92 14.18 -45.39 1.21
CA ILE A 92 15.45 -46.10 1.11
C ILE A 92 15.58 -46.95 2.37
N ALA A 93 15.77 -48.26 2.19
CA ALA A 93 16.07 -49.16 3.29
C ALA A 93 17.59 -49.34 3.40
N TYR A 94 18.12 -49.10 4.59
CA TYR A 94 19.49 -49.45 4.94
C TYR A 94 19.50 -50.59 5.94
N HIS A 95 20.47 -51.48 5.80
CA HIS A 95 20.74 -52.59 6.71
C HIS A 95 22.12 -52.40 7.31
N LEU A 96 22.19 -52.38 8.64
CA LEU A 96 23.40 -52.14 9.40
C LEU A 96 23.77 -53.40 10.19
N LEU A 97 24.97 -53.91 9.93
CA LEU A 97 25.53 -55.06 10.62
C LEU A 97 26.39 -54.65 11.82
N PRO A 98 26.68 -55.57 12.77
CA PRO A 98 27.52 -55.27 13.94
C PRO A 98 28.95 -54.87 13.56
N SER A 99 29.41 -55.28 12.36
CA SER A 99 30.69 -54.90 11.75
C SER A 99 30.77 -53.42 11.37
N GLY A 100 29.64 -52.72 11.31
CA GLY A 100 29.54 -51.34 10.79
C GLY A 100 29.35 -51.27 9.28
N GLU A 101 29.21 -52.42 8.60
CA GLU A 101 28.82 -52.47 7.20
C GLU A 101 27.37 -52.01 7.04
N LEU A 102 27.15 -51.07 6.11
CA LEU A 102 25.87 -50.43 5.86
C LEU A 102 25.48 -50.65 4.40
N ASP A 103 24.57 -51.60 4.18
CA ASP A 103 24.07 -51.95 2.86
C ASP A 103 22.78 -51.21 2.54
N ARG A 104 22.65 -50.78 1.29
CA ARG A 104 21.43 -50.15 0.77
C ARG A 104 20.62 -51.17 -0.02
N PHE A 105 19.38 -51.39 0.39
CA PHE A 105 18.46 -52.30 -0.28
C PHE A 105 17.35 -51.55 -1.01
N PRO A 106 17.07 -51.86 -2.28
CA PRO A 106 15.89 -51.35 -2.96
C PRO A 106 14.64 -52.00 -2.35
N LEU A 107 13.60 -51.20 -2.15
CA LEU A 107 12.27 -51.73 -1.85
C LEU A 107 11.57 -52.15 -3.16
N PRO A 108 10.66 -53.13 -3.11
CA PRO A 108 9.84 -53.50 -4.27
C PRO A 108 9.11 -52.30 -4.90
N GLU A 109 8.83 -52.38 -6.21
CA GLU A 109 8.08 -51.33 -6.89
C GLU A 109 6.69 -51.13 -6.27
N SER A 110 6.21 -49.88 -6.27
CA SER A 110 4.90 -49.52 -5.72
C SER A 110 4.70 -49.88 -4.23
N THR A 111 5.77 -49.97 -3.43
CA THR A 111 5.60 -50.17 -1.99
C THR A 111 5.10 -48.92 -1.29
N THR A 112 4.19 -49.10 -0.35
CA THR A 112 3.82 -48.04 0.59
C THR A 112 4.77 -48.04 1.78
N THR A 113 4.85 -46.90 2.45
CA THR A 113 5.53 -46.78 3.75
C THR A 113 4.56 -46.40 4.87
N GLY A 114 3.28 -46.35 4.55
CA GLY A 114 2.19 -46.21 5.51
C GLY A 114 1.47 -47.54 5.67
N GLY A 115 1.50 -48.10 6.87
CA GLY A 115 0.96 -49.43 7.16
C GLY A 115 1.24 -49.86 8.59
N SER A 116 0.88 -51.09 8.94
CA SER A 116 1.22 -51.69 10.24
C SER A 116 2.50 -52.51 10.14
N TRP A 117 3.48 -52.17 10.96
CA TRP A 117 4.71 -52.94 11.10
C TRP A 117 4.47 -54.16 12.02
N THR A 118 4.95 -55.31 11.61
CA THR A 118 4.78 -56.60 12.31
C THR A 118 6.04 -57.46 12.16
N LEU A 119 6.15 -58.50 12.99
CA LEU A 119 7.14 -59.55 12.83
C LEU A 119 6.45 -60.82 12.30
N ARG A 120 6.98 -61.39 11.22
CA ARG A 120 6.57 -62.70 10.70
C ARG A 120 7.79 -63.60 10.65
N ASP A 121 7.73 -64.72 11.37
CA ASP A 121 8.85 -65.66 11.52
C ASP A 121 10.13 -64.96 12.06
N GLY A 122 9.95 -63.97 12.95
CA GLY A 122 11.02 -63.15 13.51
C GLY A 122 11.59 -62.08 12.58
N LYS A 123 11.09 -61.96 11.34
CA LYS A 123 11.55 -60.99 10.33
C LYS A 123 10.59 -59.82 10.18
N LEU A 124 11.14 -58.65 9.84
CA LEU A 124 10.39 -57.41 9.65
C LEU A 124 9.42 -57.51 8.47
N GLN A 125 8.16 -57.14 8.69
CA GLN A 125 7.13 -57.06 7.66
C GLN A 125 6.29 -55.79 7.85
N LEU A 126 6.17 -55.00 6.79
CA LEU A 126 5.19 -53.92 6.70
C LEU A 126 3.94 -54.43 5.96
N ASN A 127 2.79 -54.36 6.63
CA ASN A 127 1.49 -54.64 6.02
C ASN A 127 0.88 -53.34 5.50
N SER A 128 0.61 -53.29 4.20
CA SER A 128 -0.17 -52.20 3.60
C SER A 128 -1.66 -52.45 3.78
N VAL A 129 -2.39 -51.39 4.10
CA VAL A 129 -3.86 -51.37 4.05
C VAL A 129 -4.27 -50.60 2.81
N GLU A 130 -4.96 -51.26 1.89
CA GLU A 130 -5.49 -50.61 0.72
C GLU A 130 -6.55 -49.57 1.12
N ASN A 131 -6.39 -48.33 0.66
CA ASN A 131 -7.37 -47.28 0.88
C ASN A 131 -7.41 -46.31 -0.31
N ARG A 132 -8.36 -45.36 -0.28
CA ARG A 132 -8.58 -44.38 -1.36
C ARG A 132 -7.34 -43.54 -1.73
N PHE A 133 -6.33 -43.51 -0.88
CA PHE A 133 -5.12 -42.71 -1.02
C PHE A 133 -3.83 -43.56 -1.08
N ASN A 134 -3.92 -44.88 -0.90
CA ASN A 134 -2.78 -45.78 -0.81
C ASN A 134 -3.11 -47.10 -1.52
N HIS A 135 -2.50 -47.30 -2.68
CA HIS A 135 -2.62 -48.51 -3.50
C HIS A 135 -1.33 -49.34 -3.49
N GLY A 136 -0.37 -48.98 -2.63
CA GLY A 136 0.93 -49.64 -2.62
C GLY A 136 0.92 -50.97 -1.87
N SER A 137 1.79 -51.89 -2.26
CA SER A 137 2.02 -53.15 -1.53
C SER A 137 2.85 -52.92 -0.27
N GLY A 138 2.72 -53.81 0.71
CA GLY A 138 3.68 -53.92 1.80
C GLY A 138 4.97 -54.62 1.36
N PHE A 139 5.87 -54.90 2.30
CA PHE A 139 7.09 -55.65 2.04
C PHE A 139 7.55 -56.42 3.28
N ARG A 140 8.33 -57.48 3.06
CA ARG A 140 8.90 -58.32 4.13
C ARG A 140 10.39 -58.58 3.86
N TRP A 141 11.20 -58.58 4.92
CA TRP A 141 12.57 -59.06 4.87
C TRP A 141 12.61 -60.58 4.82
N ASP A 142 13.24 -61.17 3.80
CA ASP A 142 13.39 -62.62 3.68
C ASP A 142 14.74 -63.15 4.20
N GLY A 143 15.64 -62.27 4.65
CA GLY A 143 17.00 -62.61 5.08
C GLY A 143 18.08 -62.15 4.11
N GLU A 144 17.73 -61.91 2.84
CA GLU A 144 18.64 -61.42 1.80
C GLU A 144 18.13 -60.13 1.13
N LYS A 145 16.81 -59.99 0.96
CA LYS A 145 16.16 -58.84 0.31
C LYS A 145 14.75 -58.59 0.84
N PHE A 146 14.20 -57.44 0.43
CA PHE A 146 12.79 -57.14 0.65
C PHE A 146 11.93 -57.72 -0.48
N ILE A 147 10.93 -58.50 -0.12
CA ILE A 147 9.94 -59.09 -1.04
C ILE A 147 8.57 -58.42 -0.86
N PRO A 148 7.77 -58.26 -1.93
CA PRO A 148 6.48 -57.59 -1.84
C PRO A 148 5.45 -58.42 -1.06
N VAL A 149 4.62 -57.74 -0.28
CA VAL A 149 3.48 -58.32 0.44
C VAL A 149 2.20 -57.66 -0.07
N PRO A 150 1.24 -58.41 -0.63
CA PRO A 150 -0.02 -57.84 -1.14
C PRO A 150 -0.73 -56.99 -0.09
N ALA A 151 -1.33 -55.88 -0.52
CA ALA A 151 -2.13 -55.05 0.38
C ALA A 151 -3.33 -55.84 0.91
N GLN A 152 -3.61 -55.72 2.19
CA GLN A 152 -4.79 -56.33 2.79
C GLN A 152 -5.99 -55.41 2.56
N MET A 153 -7.06 -55.94 1.97
CA MET A 153 -8.34 -55.24 1.94
C MET A 153 -8.87 -55.14 3.38
N LYS A 154 -9.24 -53.93 3.79
CA LYS A 154 -9.84 -53.70 5.11
C LYS A 154 -11.19 -54.42 5.17
N SER A 155 -11.25 -55.60 5.78
CA SER A 155 -12.53 -56.13 6.27
C SER A 155 -13.02 -55.16 7.34
N ARG A 156 -14.24 -54.65 7.14
CA ARG A 156 -14.94 -53.72 8.02
C ARG A 156 -14.93 -54.29 9.46
N PRO A 157 -14.38 -53.61 10.47
CA PRO A 157 -14.48 -54.09 11.83
C PRO A 157 -15.93 -53.95 12.28
N GLU A 158 -16.58 -55.07 12.63
CA GLU A 158 -17.67 -55.03 13.60
C GLU A 158 -17.12 -54.48 14.91
N ALA A 159 -17.88 -53.57 15.53
CA ALA A 159 -17.52 -52.92 16.76
C ALA A 159 -17.36 -53.95 17.90
N VAL A 160 -16.12 -54.24 18.28
CA VAL A 160 -15.83 -54.91 19.56
C VAL A 160 -15.76 -53.83 20.62
N THR A 161 -16.88 -53.65 21.31
CA THR A 161 -17.00 -52.90 22.55
C THR A 161 -16.52 -53.81 23.68
N GLU A 162 -15.24 -53.76 24.05
CA GLU A 162 -14.81 -54.33 25.34
C GLU A 162 -13.90 -53.37 26.08
N SER A 163 -14.46 -52.84 27.17
CA SER A 163 -13.74 -52.14 28.20
C SER A 163 -12.85 -53.13 28.96
N SER A 164 -11.54 -52.90 28.98
CA SER A 164 -10.66 -53.53 29.95
C SER A 164 -9.87 -52.45 30.68
N LYS A 165 -10.14 -52.36 31.98
CA LYS A 165 -9.49 -51.53 32.99
C LYS A 165 -7.97 -51.67 32.90
N ALA A 166 -7.25 -50.54 32.88
CA ALA A 166 -5.82 -50.49 33.13
C ALA A 166 -5.54 -50.68 34.63
N THR A 167 -4.52 -51.47 34.95
CA THR A 167 -3.98 -51.69 36.30
C THR A 167 -2.76 -50.79 36.49
N GLU A 168 -2.58 -50.29 37.71
CA GLU A 168 -1.63 -49.23 38.16
C GLU A 168 -0.11 -49.53 38.04
N ASP A 169 0.36 -50.42 37.16
CA ASP A 169 1.79 -50.81 37.10
C ASP A 169 2.56 -50.32 35.86
N ASP A 170 1.95 -49.50 34.99
CA ASP A 170 2.60 -48.99 33.76
C ASP A 170 3.28 -47.60 33.92
N LEU A 171 3.65 -47.22 35.15
CA LEU A 171 4.37 -45.97 35.44
C LEU A 171 5.90 -46.16 35.42
N ALA A 172 6.47 -46.37 34.24
CA ALA A 172 7.89 -46.12 33.99
C ALA A 172 8.18 -46.04 32.48
N ASP A 173 7.74 -44.97 31.83
CA ASP A 173 8.42 -44.40 30.64
C ASP A 173 7.82 -43.00 30.39
N GLU A 174 8.23 -42.05 31.23
CA GLU A 174 7.99 -40.63 31.03
C GLU A 174 8.81 -40.15 29.82
N ASP A 175 8.17 -40.00 28.66
CA ASP A 175 8.33 -38.83 27.77
C ASP A 175 7.46 -38.96 26.50
N TYR A 176 6.45 -38.08 26.41
CA TYR A 176 5.52 -37.75 25.30
C TYR A 176 4.12 -38.44 25.23
N ASP A 177 3.09 -37.64 25.57
CA ASP A 177 1.73 -37.58 25.00
C ASP A 177 1.03 -38.91 24.63
N ASP A 178 0.40 -39.54 25.62
CA ASP A 178 -0.35 -40.80 25.50
C ASP A 178 -1.77 -40.71 24.88
N GLU A 179 -2.04 -39.70 24.05
CA GLU A 179 -3.33 -39.59 23.33
C GLU A 179 -3.26 -39.95 21.83
N ARG A 180 -2.09 -40.33 21.29
CA ARG A 180 -1.97 -40.77 19.89
C ARG A 180 -1.51 -42.22 19.81
N PRO A 181 -2.23 -43.12 19.10
CA PRO A 181 -1.72 -44.45 18.82
C PRO A 181 -0.42 -44.32 18.01
N GLY A 182 0.71 -44.71 18.62
CA GLY A 182 2.01 -44.75 17.95
C GLY A 182 2.00 -45.60 16.67
N PHE A 183 3.06 -45.52 15.87
CA PHE A 183 3.13 -46.20 14.56
C PHE A 183 3.10 -47.75 14.62
N LEU A 184 3.20 -48.31 15.82
CA LEU A 184 2.98 -49.72 16.15
C LEU A 184 1.77 -49.88 17.08
N SER A 185 0.96 -50.90 16.81
CA SER A 185 -0.13 -51.33 17.70
C SER A 185 0.43 -51.84 19.03
N ALA A 186 -0.36 -51.80 20.11
CA ALA A 186 0.09 -52.28 21.43
C ALA A 186 0.52 -53.76 21.39
N SER A 187 -0.24 -54.60 20.67
CA SER A 187 0.07 -56.02 20.53
C SER A 187 1.35 -56.29 19.72
N ASP A 188 1.64 -55.46 18.72
CA ASP A 188 2.87 -55.61 17.95
C ASP A 188 4.08 -55.08 18.73
N ARG A 189 3.97 -53.98 19.49
CA ARG A 189 5.06 -53.50 20.36
C ARG A 189 5.54 -54.59 21.31
N GLU A 190 4.62 -55.32 21.92
CA GLU A 190 4.94 -56.42 22.82
C GLU A 190 5.66 -57.57 22.07
N LYS A 191 5.21 -57.94 20.86
CA LYS A 191 5.92 -58.93 20.02
C LYS A 191 7.33 -58.48 19.65
N PHE A 192 7.53 -57.21 19.31
CA PHE A 192 8.84 -56.64 19.01
C PHE A 192 9.75 -56.73 20.26
N LYS A 193 9.24 -56.34 21.43
CA LYS A 193 9.97 -56.42 22.71
C LYS A 193 10.36 -57.85 23.05
N GLN A 194 9.44 -58.80 22.96
CA GLN A 194 9.68 -60.23 23.21
C GLN A 194 10.70 -60.84 22.23
N ALA A 195 10.71 -60.38 20.99
CA ALA A 195 11.67 -60.80 19.97
C ALA A 195 13.04 -60.09 20.06
N GLY A 196 13.26 -59.25 21.08
CA GLY A 196 14.50 -58.51 21.29
C GLY A 196 14.74 -57.38 20.29
N TRP A 197 13.68 -56.90 19.63
CA TRP A 197 13.73 -55.77 18.73
C TRP A 197 13.33 -54.48 19.44
N HIS A 198 14.16 -53.47 19.26
CA HIS A 198 13.88 -52.09 19.59
C HIS A 198 13.42 -51.34 18.34
N HIS A 199 12.67 -50.25 18.54
CA HIS A 199 12.14 -49.46 17.45
C HIS A 199 12.04 -47.98 17.82
N LYS A 200 12.21 -47.09 16.83
CA LYS A 200 12.00 -45.66 16.99
C LYS A 200 11.56 -45.04 15.66
N LEU A 201 10.59 -44.13 15.73
CA LEU A 201 10.22 -43.25 14.62
C LEU A 201 10.85 -41.88 14.87
N LEU A 202 11.76 -41.47 14.00
CA LEU A 202 12.29 -40.12 13.96
C LEU A 202 11.51 -39.34 12.90
N THR A 203 10.80 -38.30 13.33
CA THR A 203 10.05 -37.44 12.40
C THR A 203 10.87 -36.22 12.02
N ALA A 204 10.67 -35.69 10.82
CA ALA A 204 11.38 -34.48 10.40
C ALA A 204 11.03 -33.22 11.21
N TYR A 205 10.02 -33.30 12.10
CA TYR A 205 9.47 -32.17 12.88
C TYR A 205 9.72 -32.30 14.39
N GLU A 206 10.74 -33.05 14.82
CA GLU A 206 11.08 -33.14 16.24
C GLU A 206 11.47 -31.77 16.86
N ARG A 207 11.18 -31.62 18.16
CA ARG A 207 11.30 -30.33 18.88
C ARG A 207 12.74 -29.91 19.20
N SER A 208 13.72 -30.81 19.10
CA SER A 208 15.14 -30.54 19.41
C SER A 208 15.98 -30.25 18.16
N GLU A 209 17.01 -29.40 18.30
CA GLU A 209 17.88 -28.98 17.18
C GLU A 209 18.77 -30.09 16.63
N THR A 210 19.12 -31.01 17.51
CA THR A 210 19.79 -32.26 17.17
C THR A 210 19.13 -33.35 17.98
N VAL A 211 18.77 -34.44 17.32
CA VAL A 211 18.21 -35.64 17.94
C VAL A 211 19.20 -36.77 17.68
N THR A 212 19.66 -37.40 18.75
CA THR A 212 20.56 -38.56 18.67
C THR A 212 19.84 -39.80 19.16
N LEU A 213 19.95 -40.88 18.40
CA LEU A 213 19.45 -42.20 18.76
C LEU A 213 20.64 -43.16 18.90
N PRO A 214 21.06 -43.49 20.13
CA PRO A 214 22.06 -44.51 20.36
C PRO A 214 21.46 -45.89 20.10
N MET A 215 22.16 -46.71 19.32
CA MET A 215 21.80 -48.08 18.96
C MET A 215 22.96 -49.00 19.32
N LYS A 216 22.68 -50.00 20.15
CA LYS A 216 23.65 -51.05 20.50
C LYS A 216 23.39 -52.28 19.64
N ILE A 217 24.36 -52.64 18.81
CA ILE A 217 24.29 -53.79 17.89
C ILE A 217 25.52 -54.65 18.16
N GLY A 218 25.32 -55.80 18.79
CA GLY A 218 26.39 -56.65 19.29
C GLY A 218 27.24 -55.93 20.35
N GLN A 219 28.54 -55.82 20.08
CA GLN A 219 29.49 -55.07 20.91
C GLN A 219 29.72 -53.63 20.42
N SER A 220 29.16 -53.27 19.27
CA SER A 220 29.30 -51.95 18.65
C SER A 220 28.17 -51.02 19.09
N ALA A 221 28.52 -49.76 19.31
CA ALA A 221 27.57 -48.68 19.54
C ALA A 221 27.57 -47.73 18.34
N PHE A 222 26.38 -47.48 17.82
CA PHE A 222 26.13 -46.57 16.72
C PHE A 222 25.21 -45.44 17.19
N VAL A 223 25.38 -44.25 16.62
CA VAL A 223 24.56 -43.09 16.91
C VAL A 223 24.00 -42.57 15.61
N LEU A 224 22.67 -42.59 15.49
CA LEU A 224 21.96 -41.94 14.40
C LEU A 224 21.63 -40.50 14.82
N THR A 225 22.13 -39.54 14.06
CA THR A 225 21.98 -38.11 14.35
C THR A 225 21.10 -37.46 13.29
N LEU A 226 19.98 -36.89 13.73
CA LEU A 226 19.11 -36.03 12.92
C LEU A 226 19.38 -34.57 13.28
N ARG A 227 19.89 -33.80 12.32
CA ARG A 227 20.09 -32.35 12.46
C ARG A 227 18.96 -31.60 11.78
N ARG A 228 18.49 -30.50 12.35
CA ARG A 228 17.44 -29.65 11.75
C ARG A 228 17.90 -28.21 11.52
N PHE A 229 17.09 -27.46 10.77
CA PHE A 229 17.25 -26.01 10.72
C PHE A 229 16.84 -25.37 12.06
N PRO A 230 17.53 -24.30 12.51
CA PRO A 230 17.12 -23.57 13.70
C PRO A 230 15.78 -22.89 13.44
N LEU A 231 14.78 -23.19 14.28
CA LEU A 231 13.48 -22.52 14.27
C LEU A 231 13.67 -21.09 14.77
N THR A 232 13.88 -20.14 13.86
CA THR A 232 13.96 -18.73 14.23
C THR A 232 12.56 -18.18 14.53
N ARG A 233 12.43 -17.39 15.61
CA ARG A 233 11.15 -16.82 16.08
C ARG A 233 10.51 -15.83 15.09
N ASN A 234 11.25 -15.39 14.07
CA ASN A 234 10.86 -14.40 13.06
C ASN A 234 10.69 -15.05 11.67
N TRP A 235 10.11 -16.25 11.62
CA TRP A 235 9.81 -16.89 10.35
C TRP A 235 8.75 -16.09 9.59
N THR A 236 9.14 -15.53 8.45
CA THR A 236 8.28 -14.74 7.56
C THR A 236 8.20 -15.31 6.15
N GLY A 237 9.02 -16.31 5.82
CA GLY A 237 9.00 -17.01 4.54
C GLY A 237 7.95 -18.11 4.51
N PHE A 238 7.50 -18.51 3.32
CA PHE A 238 6.60 -19.66 3.12
C PHE A 238 7.31 -20.85 2.44
N ASP A 239 8.65 -20.91 2.50
CA ASP A 239 9.42 -22.02 1.90
C ASP A 239 9.48 -23.21 2.86
N SER A 240 8.86 -24.34 2.49
CA SER A 240 8.82 -25.55 3.32
C SER A 240 10.20 -26.16 3.55
N LEU A 241 11.20 -25.79 2.75
CA LEU A 241 12.58 -26.24 2.92
C LEU A 241 13.32 -25.57 4.08
N GLU A 242 12.80 -24.47 4.61
CA GLU A 242 13.40 -23.78 5.77
C GLU A 242 12.98 -24.41 7.10
N ILE A 243 12.08 -25.41 7.07
CA ILE A 243 11.55 -26.10 8.24
C ILE A 243 11.81 -27.60 8.10
N GLY A 244 12.38 -28.19 9.15
CA GLY A 244 12.53 -29.65 9.27
C GLY A 244 13.98 -30.11 9.28
N ALA A 245 14.19 -31.35 8.84
CA ALA A 245 15.49 -32.01 8.84
C ALA A 245 16.45 -31.39 7.82
N LYS A 246 17.69 -31.17 8.23
CA LYS A 246 18.81 -30.70 7.40
C LYS A 246 19.69 -31.86 6.93
N SER A 247 20.01 -32.79 7.83
CA SER A 247 20.80 -33.99 7.51
C SER A 247 20.47 -35.13 8.47
N LEU A 248 20.69 -36.35 7.97
CA LEU A 248 20.63 -37.61 8.71
C LEU A 248 21.98 -38.31 8.57
N GLU A 249 22.67 -38.49 9.69
CA GLU A 249 24.05 -38.97 9.74
C GLU A 249 24.15 -40.17 10.69
N LEU A 250 24.89 -41.20 10.29
CA LEU A 250 25.20 -42.37 11.12
C LEU A 250 26.69 -42.36 11.48
N SER A 251 26.99 -42.51 12.78
CA SER A 251 28.36 -42.57 13.30
C SER A 251 28.54 -43.73 14.27
N GLN A 252 29.75 -44.27 14.37
CA GLN A 252 30.13 -45.30 15.35
C GLN A 252 30.89 -44.66 16.53
N GLU A 253 30.55 -45.04 17.77
CA GLU A 253 31.03 -44.34 18.99
C GLU A 253 32.53 -44.52 19.27
N ASN A 254 33.12 -45.65 18.87
CA ASN A 254 34.48 -46.07 19.28
C ASN A 254 35.48 -46.28 18.13
N GLY A 255 35.23 -45.78 16.91
CA GLY A 255 36.10 -45.99 15.75
C GLY A 255 36.36 -44.74 14.91
N SER A 256 37.59 -44.54 14.44
CA SER A 256 37.99 -43.40 13.58
C SER A 256 37.46 -43.47 12.13
N LYS A 257 36.47 -44.32 11.84
CA LYS A 257 35.97 -44.57 10.48
C LYS A 257 34.54 -44.08 10.28
N SER A 258 34.44 -43.17 9.30
CA SER A 258 33.28 -42.77 8.47
C SER A 258 31.97 -42.44 9.18
N MET A 259 31.72 -41.15 9.34
CA MET A 259 30.37 -40.60 9.38
C MET A 259 29.71 -40.89 8.03
N ALA A 260 28.69 -41.74 7.99
CA ALA A 260 27.91 -42.01 6.79
C ALA A 260 26.72 -41.06 6.74
N THR A 261 26.72 -40.13 5.78
CA THR A 261 25.56 -39.26 5.53
C THR A 261 24.49 -40.07 4.78
N LEU A 262 23.40 -40.41 5.47
CA LEU A 262 22.29 -41.18 4.89
C LEU A 262 21.39 -40.30 4.01
N TRP A 263 21.29 -39.01 4.36
CA TRP A 263 20.54 -38.01 3.62
C TRP A 263 20.98 -36.59 4.01
N SER A 264 20.97 -35.67 3.04
CA SER A 264 21.19 -34.24 3.27
C SER A 264 20.29 -33.41 2.35
N GLN A 265 19.85 -32.25 2.85
CA GLN A 265 19.05 -31.33 2.05
C GLN A 265 19.93 -30.45 1.16
N ASP A 266 19.74 -30.57 -0.16
CA ASP A 266 20.48 -29.79 -1.17
C ASP A 266 19.72 -28.53 -1.67
N GLY A 267 18.59 -28.20 -1.05
CA GLY A 267 17.75 -27.08 -1.46
C GLY A 267 16.97 -27.33 -2.76
N TRP A 268 16.59 -26.24 -3.43
CA TRP A 268 15.85 -26.28 -4.69
C TRP A 268 16.79 -26.41 -5.90
N LYS A 269 16.62 -27.47 -6.69
CA LYS A 269 17.34 -27.70 -7.95
C LYS A 269 16.45 -27.40 -9.15
N GLU A 270 16.97 -26.65 -10.12
CA GLU A 270 16.22 -26.37 -11.37
C GLU A 270 16.22 -27.59 -12.28
N ILE A 271 15.05 -27.89 -12.86
CA ILE A 271 14.87 -29.00 -13.81
C ILE A 271 14.19 -28.53 -15.09
N PRO A 272 14.37 -29.25 -16.22
CA PRO A 272 13.66 -28.95 -17.45
C PRO A 272 12.14 -29.04 -17.30
N LYS A 273 11.42 -28.14 -17.98
CA LYS A 273 9.95 -28.10 -17.97
C LYS A 273 9.30 -29.44 -18.33
N ALA A 274 9.84 -30.15 -19.32
CA ALA A 274 9.30 -31.43 -19.78
C ALA A 274 9.38 -32.51 -18.68
N GLU A 275 10.50 -32.56 -17.96
CA GLU A 275 10.68 -33.47 -16.83
C GLU A 275 9.73 -33.13 -15.68
N TYR A 276 9.60 -31.85 -15.37
CA TYR A 276 8.64 -31.38 -14.37
C TYR A 276 7.21 -31.79 -14.72
N GLN A 277 6.80 -31.58 -15.97
CA GLN A 277 5.45 -31.93 -16.44
C GLN A 277 5.21 -33.43 -16.37
N ARG A 278 6.20 -34.26 -16.70
CA ARG A 278 6.12 -35.72 -16.54
C ARG A 278 5.91 -36.11 -15.08
N LEU A 279 6.72 -35.58 -14.16
CA LEU A 279 6.59 -35.83 -12.72
C LEU A 279 5.26 -35.30 -12.18
N ALA A 280 4.81 -34.13 -12.62
CA ALA A 280 3.54 -33.55 -12.22
C ALA A 280 2.34 -34.33 -12.79
N GLN A 281 2.44 -34.95 -13.96
CA GLN A 281 1.39 -35.83 -14.48
C GLN A 281 1.32 -37.15 -13.71
N GLN A 282 2.47 -37.69 -13.33
CA GLN A 282 2.57 -38.99 -12.66
C GLN A 282 2.25 -38.92 -11.15
N TYR A 283 2.73 -37.87 -10.48
CA TYR A 283 2.66 -37.72 -9.02
C TYR A 283 1.91 -36.45 -8.58
N GLY A 284 1.51 -35.60 -9.53
CA GLY A 284 0.73 -34.42 -9.20
C GLY A 284 -0.67 -34.82 -8.80
N ARG A 285 -1.10 -34.29 -7.66
CA ARG A 285 -2.51 -34.32 -7.31
C ARG A 285 -3.16 -33.14 -8.02
N GLU A 286 -4.23 -33.37 -8.76
CA GLU A 286 -5.13 -32.30 -9.16
C GLU A 286 -5.76 -31.70 -7.89
N PHE A 287 -5.05 -30.79 -7.23
CA PHE A 287 -5.68 -29.88 -6.31
C PHE A 287 -6.58 -28.97 -7.16
N LYS A 288 -7.86 -29.34 -7.26
CA LYS A 288 -8.89 -28.40 -7.67
C LYS A 288 -8.83 -27.25 -6.68
N GLN A 289 -8.20 -26.14 -7.07
CA GLN A 289 -8.15 -24.96 -6.22
C GLN A 289 -9.60 -24.61 -5.83
N PRO A 290 -9.90 -24.50 -4.53
CA PRO A 290 -11.29 -24.37 -4.06
C PRO A 290 -11.94 -23.06 -4.53
N PHE A 291 -11.15 -22.07 -4.95
CA PHE A 291 -11.64 -20.77 -5.39
C PHE A 291 -11.09 -20.44 -6.76
N ALA A 292 -12.02 -20.21 -7.69
CA ALA A 292 -11.67 -19.82 -9.03
C ALA A 292 -11.04 -18.40 -9.01
N PRO A 293 -9.95 -18.16 -9.76
CA PRO A 293 -9.17 -16.91 -9.72
C PRO A 293 -9.97 -15.63 -9.97
N TRP A 294 -11.16 -15.74 -10.56
CA TRP A 294 -12.10 -14.61 -10.72
C TRP A 294 -12.63 -14.06 -9.40
N VAL A 295 -12.79 -14.89 -8.35
CA VAL A 295 -13.25 -14.45 -7.02
C VAL A 295 -12.24 -13.47 -6.42
N TRP A 296 -10.95 -13.78 -6.53
CA TRP A 296 -9.86 -12.91 -6.06
C TRP A 296 -9.76 -11.63 -6.86
N LEU A 297 -9.94 -11.71 -8.18
CA LEU A 297 -9.97 -10.53 -9.04
C LEU A 297 -11.10 -9.57 -8.63
N VAL A 298 -12.30 -10.10 -8.38
CA VAL A 298 -13.44 -9.32 -7.87
C VAL A 298 -13.12 -8.69 -6.52
N LEU A 299 -12.53 -9.44 -5.59
CA LEU A 299 -12.21 -8.95 -4.25
C LEU A 299 -11.16 -7.82 -4.29
N VAL A 300 -10.12 -7.94 -5.12
CA VAL A 300 -9.12 -6.89 -5.33
C VAL A 300 -9.76 -5.64 -5.94
N VAL A 301 -10.63 -5.79 -6.93
CA VAL A 301 -11.35 -4.65 -7.53
C VAL A 301 -12.23 -3.96 -6.49
N VAL A 302 -12.96 -4.72 -5.67
CA VAL A 302 -13.79 -4.18 -4.58
C VAL A 302 -12.93 -3.43 -3.56
N LEU A 303 -11.79 -3.98 -3.15
CA LEU A 303 -10.86 -3.32 -2.23
C LEU A 303 -10.27 -2.04 -2.81
N LEU A 304 -9.91 -2.03 -4.10
CA LEU A 304 -9.43 -0.81 -4.77
C LEU A 304 -10.53 0.26 -4.83
N VAL A 305 -11.76 -0.13 -5.19
CA VAL A 305 -12.91 0.80 -5.21
C VAL A 305 -13.21 1.32 -3.80
N TRP A 306 -13.14 0.48 -2.78
CA TRP A 306 -13.37 0.89 -1.39
C TRP A 306 -12.28 1.81 -0.86
N ARG A 307 -11.00 1.44 -1.06
CA ARG A 307 -9.82 2.19 -0.59
C ARG A 307 -9.68 3.54 -1.30
N PHE A 308 -9.97 3.60 -2.60
CA PHE A 308 -9.76 4.78 -3.43
C PHE A 308 -11.05 5.52 -3.82
N GLY A 309 -12.23 5.00 -3.48
CA GLY A 309 -13.51 5.66 -3.75
C GLY A 309 -13.61 7.06 -3.12
N HIS A 310 -12.99 7.25 -1.95
CA HIS A 310 -12.94 8.55 -1.28
C HIS A 310 -12.16 9.60 -2.10
N TRP A 311 -11.10 9.21 -2.80
CA TRP A 311 -10.31 10.10 -3.65
C TRP A 311 -11.07 10.53 -4.90
N ILE A 312 -11.84 9.61 -5.50
CA ILE A 312 -12.70 9.91 -6.65
C ILE A 312 -13.80 10.90 -6.25
N HIS A 313 -14.42 10.72 -5.08
CA HIS A 313 -15.41 11.65 -4.55
C HIS A 313 -14.81 13.04 -4.27
N LEU A 314 -13.59 13.10 -3.73
CA LEU A 314 -12.87 14.36 -3.50
C LEU A 314 -12.59 15.12 -4.81
N LEU A 315 -12.12 14.44 -5.85
CA LEU A 315 -11.86 15.04 -7.16
C LEU A 315 -13.13 15.57 -7.83
N LEU A 316 -14.23 14.80 -7.77
CA LEU A 316 -15.53 15.23 -8.29
C LEU A 316 -16.06 16.44 -7.51
N ASN A 317 -15.89 16.49 -6.20
CA ASN A 317 -16.28 17.63 -5.38
C ASN A 317 -15.51 18.90 -5.72
N ILE A 318 -14.19 18.82 -5.94
CA ILE A 318 -13.37 19.98 -6.32
C ILE A 318 -13.87 20.60 -7.64
N ALA A 319 -14.22 19.78 -8.64
CA ALA A 319 -14.75 20.26 -9.90
C ALA A 319 -16.11 20.96 -9.75
N THR A 320 -17.00 20.41 -8.90
CA THR A 320 -18.30 21.06 -8.63
C THR A 320 -18.17 22.35 -7.82
N VAL A 321 -17.20 22.44 -6.92
CA VAL A 321 -16.91 23.67 -6.16
C VAL A 321 -16.37 24.76 -7.08
N LYS A 322 -15.44 24.46 -8.00
CA LYS A 322 -14.96 25.44 -9.01
C LYS A 322 -16.14 26.03 -9.78
N ARG A 323 -17.03 25.16 -10.29
CA ARG A 323 -18.21 25.57 -11.04
C ARG A 323 -19.14 26.47 -10.22
N ARG A 324 -19.39 26.13 -8.95
CA ARG A 324 -20.19 26.98 -8.05
C ARG A 324 -19.54 28.34 -7.80
N VAL A 325 -18.24 28.39 -7.57
CA VAL A 325 -17.52 29.65 -7.30
C VAL A 325 -17.52 30.55 -8.54
N VAL A 326 -17.23 30.01 -9.73
CA VAL A 326 -17.28 30.77 -10.99
C VAL A 326 -18.69 31.26 -11.30
N ASN A 327 -19.71 30.43 -11.07
CA ASN A 327 -21.11 30.84 -11.29
C ASN A 327 -21.60 31.91 -10.30
N ASN A 328 -20.98 32.00 -9.12
CA ASN A 328 -21.29 33.03 -8.12
C ASN A 328 -20.42 34.28 -8.25
N LEU A 329 -19.50 34.34 -9.22
CA LEU A 329 -18.80 35.58 -9.52
C LEU A 329 -19.67 36.50 -10.38
N PRO A 330 -19.75 37.80 -10.03
CA PRO A 330 -20.51 38.77 -10.80
C PRO A 330 -19.97 38.90 -12.21
N THR A 331 -20.88 39.02 -13.19
CA THR A 331 -20.51 39.37 -14.58
C THR A 331 -20.73 40.85 -14.85
N THR A 332 -21.68 41.46 -14.15
CA THR A 332 -22.03 42.87 -14.28
C THR A 332 -22.30 43.49 -12.92
N TYR A 333 -22.08 44.81 -12.85
CA TYR A 333 -22.38 45.62 -11.68
C TYR A 333 -23.27 46.79 -12.08
N SER A 334 -24.23 47.09 -11.22
CA SER A 334 -25.03 48.32 -11.25
C SER A 334 -24.66 49.20 -10.05
N PHE A 335 -24.81 50.51 -10.24
CA PHE A 335 -24.36 51.56 -9.31
C PHE A 335 -25.53 52.48 -8.94
N PRO A 336 -26.63 51.95 -8.37
CA PRO A 336 -27.74 52.79 -7.94
C PRO A 336 -27.26 53.80 -6.88
N PRO A 337 -27.60 55.09 -7.04
CA PRO A 337 -27.31 56.10 -6.03
C PRO A 337 -28.09 55.77 -4.75
N VAL A 338 -27.45 55.96 -3.60
CA VAL A 338 -28.05 55.67 -2.29
C VAL A 338 -27.73 56.78 -1.29
N THR A 339 -28.53 56.88 -0.25
CA THR A 339 -28.25 57.78 0.88
C THR A 339 -27.81 56.97 2.10
N PRO A 340 -26.89 57.51 2.94
CA PRO A 340 -26.47 56.85 4.19
C PRO A 340 -27.63 56.38 5.08
N ALA A 341 -28.75 57.13 5.09
CA ALA A 341 -29.96 56.80 5.85
C ALA A 341 -30.63 55.46 5.46
N GLN A 342 -30.36 54.95 4.26
CA GLN A 342 -30.88 53.65 3.79
C GLN A 342 -30.20 52.45 4.46
N PHE A 343 -29.13 52.67 5.25
CA PHE A 343 -28.35 51.62 5.90
C PHE A 343 -28.34 51.79 7.42
N PRO A 344 -29.30 51.20 8.16
CA PRO A 344 -29.44 51.40 9.60
C PRO A 344 -28.23 50.96 10.43
N LEU A 345 -27.43 50.01 9.92
CA LEU A 345 -26.24 49.47 10.58
C LEU A 345 -24.94 50.19 10.16
N LEU A 346 -25.06 51.28 9.40
CA LEU A 346 -23.92 52.08 8.94
C LEU A 346 -23.24 52.75 10.13
N ASP A 347 -21.92 52.64 10.19
CA ASP A 347 -21.11 53.42 11.13
C ASP A 347 -20.91 54.83 10.54
N SER A 348 -21.88 55.70 10.81
CA SER A 348 -21.90 57.08 10.32
C SER A 348 -20.71 57.90 10.83
N ALA A 349 -20.32 57.71 12.09
CA ALA A 349 -19.18 58.40 12.69
C ALA A 349 -17.87 58.07 11.97
N ALA A 350 -17.65 56.79 11.65
CA ALA A 350 -16.48 56.39 10.87
C ALA A 350 -16.55 56.93 9.44
N LEU A 351 -17.69 56.83 8.75
CA LEU A 351 -17.87 57.36 7.40
C LEU A 351 -17.57 58.87 7.33
N ASP A 352 -18.06 59.65 8.28
CA ASP A 352 -17.85 61.10 8.33
C ASP A 352 -16.38 61.45 8.63
N ARG A 353 -15.72 60.68 9.51
CA ARG A 353 -14.28 60.83 9.76
C ARG A 353 -13.47 60.59 8.50
N TYR A 354 -13.66 59.45 7.82
CA TYR A 354 -12.96 59.16 6.57
C TYR A 354 -13.22 60.22 5.50
N THR A 355 -14.47 60.70 5.39
CA THR A 355 -14.86 61.72 4.41
C THR A 355 -14.12 63.03 4.67
N ARG A 356 -14.13 63.52 5.91
CA ARG A 356 -13.47 64.78 6.30
C ARG A 356 -11.96 64.72 6.07
N ASP A 357 -11.32 63.61 6.44
CA ASP A 357 -9.88 63.44 6.26
C ASP A 357 -9.51 63.43 4.77
N LEU A 358 -10.33 62.79 3.92
CA LEU A 358 -10.15 62.78 2.47
C LEU A 358 -10.37 64.15 1.83
N GLU A 359 -11.41 64.89 2.25
CA GLU A 359 -11.65 66.26 1.80
C GLU A 359 -10.48 67.18 2.16
N PHE A 360 -9.95 67.06 3.39
CA PHE A 360 -8.77 67.80 3.81
C PHE A 360 -7.52 67.48 2.98
N MET A 361 -7.41 66.25 2.47
CA MET A 361 -6.34 65.83 1.55
C MET A 361 -6.61 66.20 0.08
N GLY A 362 -7.70 66.90 -0.24
CA GLY A 362 -8.00 67.39 -1.59
C GLY A 362 -8.87 66.47 -2.45
N PHE A 363 -9.51 65.45 -1.86
CA PHE A 363 -10.49 64.63 -2.58
C PHE A 363 -11.86 65.34 -2.63
N THR A 364 -12.54 65.22 -3.76
CA THR A 364 -13.92 65.71 -3.95
C THR A 364 -14.86 64.52 -4.03
N ARG A 365 -15.98 64.58 -3.29
CA ARG A 365 -17.02 63.55 -3.31
C ARG A 365 -17.73 63.52 -4.66
N MET A 366 -17.88 62.33 -5.23
CA MET A 366 -18.54 62.12 -6.53
C MET A 366 -19.93 61.54 -6.37
N LEU A 367 -20.04 60.38 -5.69
CA LEU A 367 -21.29 59.64 -5.58
C LEU A 367 -21.28 58.73 -4.35
N ASP A 368 -22.43 58.62 -3.68
CA ASP A 368 -22.73 57.51 -2.77
C ASP A 368 -23.61 56.51 -3.52
N PHE A 369 -23.15 55.26 -3.63
CA PHE A 369 -23.86 54.20 -4.33
C PHE A 369 -23.79 52.88 -3.57
N SER A 370 -24.70 51.97 -3.91
CA SER A 370 -24.62 50.56 -3.50
C SER A 370 -24.15 49.74 -4.68
N LEU A 371 -23.08 48.96 -4.51
CA LEU A 371 -22.62 48.06 -5.57
C LEU A 371 -23.53 46.84 -5.61
N VAL A 372 -24.35 46.75 -6.66
CA VAL A 372 -25.28 45.63 -6.86
C VAL A 372 -24.79 44.75 -8.00
N ALA A 373 -24.39 43.53 -7.65
CA ALA A 373 -24.02 42.48 -8.58
C ALA A 373 -25.24 41.74 -9.12
N ASP A 374 -25.13 41.17 -10.32
CA ASP A 374 -26.07 40.22 -10.92
C ASP A 374 -26.15 38.84 -10.23
N THR A 375 -25.56 38.70 -9.05
CA THR A 375 -25.54 37.44 -8.29
C THR A 375 -26.36 37.56 -7.00
N PRO A 376 -27.16 36.53 -6.64
CA PRO A 376 -28.14 36.62 -5.55
C PRO A 376 -27.54 36.72 -4.14
N ASN A 377 -26.23 36.49 -4.02
CA ASN A 377 -25.52 36.40 -2.74
C ASN A 377 -24.61 37.60 -2.45
N HIS A 378 -24.68 38.68 -3.25
CA HIS A 378 -23.89 39.87 -2.98
C HIS A 378 -24.45 40.61 -1.74
N PRO A 379 -23.63 40.89 -0.72
CA PRO A 379 -24.09 41.62 0.45
C PRO A 379 -24.44 43.07 0.08
N PRO A 380 -25.53 43.64 0.64
CA PRO A 380 -25.74 45.08 0.60
C PRO A 380 -24.50 45.82 1.09
N ASN A 381 -24.21 46.97 0.50
CA ASN A 381 -23.05 47.77 0.84
C ASN A 381 -23.34 49.23 0.57
N LEU A 382 -22.63 50.09 1.30
CA LEU A 382 -22.52 51.51 0.99
C LEU A 382 -21.10 51.76 0.51
N VAL A 383 -20.97 52.43 -0.64
CA VAL A 383 -19.69 52.96 -1.14
C VAL A 383 -19.84 54.46 -1.37
N ARG A 384 -18.96 55.24 -0.74
CA ARG A 384 -18.74 56.66 -1.06
C ARG A 384 -17.50 56.76 -1.91
N LEU A 385 -17.69 57.20 -3.15
CA LEU A 385 -16.61 57.43 -4.11
C LEU A 385 -16.20 58.90 -4.09
N MET A 386 -14.89 59.12 -4.04
CA MET A 386 -14.27 60.43 -4.10
C MET A 386 -13.11 60.39 -5.11
N ALA A 387 -12.83 61.51 -5.78
CA ALA A 387 -11.73 61.64 -6.73
C ALA A 387 -10.78 62.76 -6.32
N HIS A 388 -9.50 62.60 -6.65
CA HIS A 388 -8.47 63.62 -6.46
C HIS A 388 -7.94 64.06 -7.83
N THR A 389 -8.41 65.18 -8.35
CA THR A 389 -8.15 65.63 -9.73
C THR A 389 -6.67 65.91 -10.00
N LYS A 390 -5.93 66.46 -9.03
CA LYS A 390 -4.48 66.70 -9.18
C LYS A 390 -3.64 65.41 -9.23
N TYR A 391 -4.10 64.32 -8.62
CA TYR A 391 -3.36 63.06 -8.58
C TYR A 391 -3.99 62.01 -9.50
N HIS A 392 -5.14 62.26 -10.12
CA HIS A 392 -5.87 61.31 -10.96
C HIS A 392 -6.03 59.93 -10.29
N CYS A 393 -6.58 59.94 -9.07
CA CYS A 393 -6.86 58.72 -8.32
C CYS A 393 -8.21 58.81 -7.62
N PHE A 394 -8.75 57.62 -7.27
CA PHE A 394 -10.00 57.48 -6.56
C PHE A 394 -9.76 57.03 -5.12
N ALA A 395 -10.61 57.50 -4.22
CA ALA A 395 -10.77 56.97 -2.87
C ALA A 395 -12.18 56.38 -2.72
N GLU A 396 -12.24 55.15 -2.20
CA GLU A 396 -13.48 54.45 -1.90
C GLU A 396 -13.60 54.24 -0.40
N ILE A 397 -14.62 54.83 0.23
CA ILE A 397 -15.01 54.48 1.59
C ILE A 397 -16.14 53.45 1.49
N SER A 398 -15.96 52.26 2.05
CA SER A 398 -16.93 51.16 1.90
C SER A 398 -17.26 50.46 3.22
N GLN A 399 -18.55 50.12 3.37
CA GLN A 399 -19.05 49.22 4.40
C GLN A 399 -19.94 48.13 3.79
N PHE A 400 -19.76 46.89 4.23
CA PHE A 400 -20.54 45.74 3.76
C PHE A 400 -21.46 45.23 4.88
N PHE A 401 -22.67 44.81 4.52
CA PHE A 401 -23.71 44.34 5.43
C PHE A 401 -24.15 42.90 5.08
N PRO A 402 -23.39 41.86 5.44
CA PRO A 402 -23.76 40.49 5.11
C PRO A 402 -24.99 40.02 5.89
N LYS A 403 -25.92 39.30 5.24
CA LYS A 403 -27.22 38.89 5.82
C LYS A 403 -27.14 38.01 7.09
N ARG A 404 -26.00 37.36 7.35
CA ARG A 404 -25.82 36.37 8.45
C ARG A 404 -24.64 36.67 9.36
N SER A 405 -24.08 37.89 9.29
CA SER A 405 -22.97 38.30 10.15
C SER A 405 -23.10 39.78 10.51
N LEU A 406 -22.28 40.21 11.46
CA LEU A 406 -22.15 41.64 11.77
C LEU A 406 -21.70 42.43 10.54
N ALA A 407 -22.10 43.69 10.49
CA ALA A 407 -21.61 44.64 9.50
C ALA A 407 -20.08 44.71 9.59
N VAL A 408 -19.43 44.68 8.43
CA VAL A 408 -17.97 44.78 8.38
C VAL A 408 -17.58 46.23 8.68
N PRO A 409 -16.45 46.53 9.35
CA PRO A 409 -16.05 47.91 9.61
C PRO A 409 -15.93 48.76 8.35
N VAL A 410 -16.21 50.06 8.48
CA VAL A 410 -15.95 51.08 7.44
C VAL A 410 -14.46 51.13 7.18
N LYS A 411 -14.08 51.03 5.90
CA LYS A 411 -12.69 51.01 5.44
C LYS A 411 -12.52 51.80 4.16
N CYS A 412 -11.30 52.25 3.92
CA CYS A 412 -10.93 53.05 2.76
C CYS A 412 -10.00 52.28 1.82
N ALA A 413 -10.11 52.56 0.53
CA ALA A 413 -9.15 52.12 -0.47
C ALA A 413 -8.82 53.25 -1.45
N PHE A 414 -7.54 53.45 -1.73
CA PHE A 414 -7.07 54.29 -2.83
C PHE A 414 -6.82 53.44 -4.06
N GLN A 415 -7.19 53.94 -5.23
CA GLN A 415 -7.02 53.21 -6.47
C GLN A 415 -6.67 54.12 -7.64
N SER A 416 -5.77 53.66 -8.50
CA SER A 416 -5.47 54.28 -9.80
C SER A 416 -5.51 53.22 -10.90
N VAL A 417 -5.90 53.66 -12.09
CA VAL A 417 -5.69 52.92 -13.34
C VAL A 417 -4.48 53.52 -14.02
N LEU A 418 -3.57 52.67 -14.48
CA LEU A 418 -2.38 53.06 -15.23
C LEU A 418 -2.54 52.58 -16.67
N GLN A 419 -1.66 53.06 -17.56
CA GLN A 419 -1.60 52.56 -18.93
C GLN A 419 -1.31 51.04 -18.97
N ASP A 420 -1.47 50.45 -20.15
CA ASP A 420 -1.32 49.01 -20.41
C ASP A 420 -2.25 48.11 -19.56
N GLY A 421 -3.31 48.67 -18.98
CA GLY A 421 -4.29 47.95 -18.17
C GLY A 421 -3.82 47.61 -16.75
N TRP A 422 -2.75 48.25 -16.27
CA TRP A 422 -2.30 48.06 -14.89
C TRP A 422 -3.22 48.79 -13.91
N THR A 423 -3.48 48.15 -12.77
CA THR A 423 -4.23 48.76 -11.67
C THR A 423 -3.42 48.70 -10.39
N LEU A 424 -3.50 49.77 -9.60
CA LEU A 424 -2.87 49.85 -8.29
C LEU A 424 -3.92 50.18 -7.25
N SER A 425 -3.96 49.44 -6.15
CA SER A 425 -4.87 49.70 -5.02
C SER A 425 -4.20 49.53 -3.67
N PHE A 426 -4.46 50.46 -2.76
CA PHE A 426 -4.03 50.40 -1.36
C PHE A 426 -5.26 50.44 -0.46
N THR A 427 -5.33 49.62 0.57
CA THR A 427 -6.49 49.59 1.48
C THR A 427 -6.07 49.40 2.93
N ASP A 428 -6.82 49.98 3.87
CA ASP A 428 -6.67 49.72 5.30
C ASP A 428 -7.54 48.54 5.79
N ARG A 429 -8.12 47.77 4.86
CA ARG A 429 -8.88 46.55 5.15
C ARG A 429 -7.95 45.34 5.20
N LYS A 430 -8.10 44.49 6.23
CA LYS A 430 -7.37 43.20 6.31
C LYS A 430 -7.72 42.30 5.11
N PRO A 431 -6.73 41.65 4.47
CA PRO A 431 -7.00 40.80 3.33
C PRO A 431 -7.73 39.52 3.78
N GLN A 432 -8.68 39.08 2.96
CA GLN A 432 -9.34 37.79 3.15
C GLN A 432 -8.59 36.70 2.38
N ALA A 433 -8.40 35.52 2.97
CA ALA A 433 -7.67 34.41 2.31
C ALA A 433 -8.26 34.04 0.93
N ALA A 434 -9.60 34.11 0.81
CA ALA A 434 -10.32 33.83 -0.43
C ALA A 434 -9.99 34.81 -1.58
N SER A 435 -9.51 36.03 -1.29
CA SER A 435 -9.13 37.00 -2.32
C SER A 435 -7.93 36.54 -3.17
N SER A 436 -7.16 35.56 -2.69
CA SER A 436 -6.07 34.94 -3.47
C SER A 436 -6.55 34.33 -4.78
N LEU A 437 -7.76 33.77 -4.80
CA LEU A 437 -8.35 33.17 -6.00
C LEU A 437 -8.65 34.23 -7.08
N LEU A 438 -8.99 35.45 -6.65
CA LEU A 438 -9.38 36.58 -7.50
C LEU A 438 -8.21 37.45 -7.97
N ARG A 439 -6.97 37.10 -7.57
CA ARG A 439 -5.76 37.82 -7.97
C ARG A 439 -5.56 37.80 -9.49
N ARG A 440 -5.30 38.97 -10.06
CA ARG A 440 -5.06 39.19 -11.50
C ARG A 440 -3.57 39.51 -11.77
N PRO A 441 -3.06 39.15 -12.97
CA PRO A 441 -1.69 39.46 -13.41
C PRO A 441 -1.32 40.95 -13.34
N LYS A 442 -2.18 41.84 -13.85
CA LYS A 442 -1.93 43.30 -13.93
C LYS A 442 -2.59 44.12 -12.81
N ALA A 443 -2.85 43.49 -11.67
CA ALA A 443 -3.41 44.17 -10.51
C ALA A 443 -2.43 44.12 -9.35
N ILE A 444 -2.00 45.29 -8.88
CA ILE A 444 -1.16 45.45 -7.70
C ILE A 444 -2.06 45.89 -6.55
N SER A 445 -2.05 45.14 -5.46
CA SER A 445 -2.87 45.44 -4.28
C SER A 445 -2.04 45.33 -3.01
N VAL A 446 -2.10 46.37 -2.17
CA VAL A 446 -1.44 46.43 -0.88
C VAL A 446 -2.47 46.69 0.22
N SER A 447 -2.36 45.95 1.32
CA SER A 447 -3.19 46.15 2.51
C SER A 447 -2.32 46.66 3.66
N MET A 448 -2.73 47.75 4.30
CA MET A 448 -2.05 48.35 5.46
C MET A 448 -3.08 48.61 6.59
N PRO A 449 -3.53 47.56 7.32
CA PRO A 449 -4.68 47.66 8.21
C PRO A 449 -4.56 48.57 9.43
N GLU A 450 -3.32 48.97 9.76
CA GLU A 450 -2.96 49.79 10.93
C GLU A 450 -2.51 51.21 10.53
N ALA A 451 -2.40 51.50 9.23
CA ALA A 451 -1.92 52.79 8.74
C ALA A 451 -3.02 53.87 8.77
N GLY A 452 -2.63 55.10 9.07
CA GLY A 452 -3.50 56.26 8.90
C GLY A 452 -3.74 56.58 7.42
N LEU A 453 -4.80 57.34 7.10
CA LEU A 453 -5.15 57.67 5.71
C LEU A 453 -4.06 58.44 4.96
N SER A 454 -3.39 59.39 5.63
CA SER A 454 -2.30 60.16 5.03
C SER A 454 -1.10 59.27 4.70
N GLU A 455 -0.72 58.38 5.62
CA GLU A 455 0.33 57.39 5.39
C GLU A 455 -0.03 56.43 4.25
N LEU A 456 -1.28 55.95 4.22
CA LEU A 456 -1.79 55.07 3.18
C LEU A 456 -1.75 55.74 1.80
N LEU A 457 -2.12 57.03 1.72
CA LEU A 457 -2.08 57.82 0.48
C LEU A 457 -0.64 58.06 0.02
N GLN A 458 0.27 58.43 0.93
CA GLN A 458 1.68 58.63 0.59
C GLN A 458 2.34 57.34 0.08
N ALA A 459 2.08 56.21 0.74
CA ALA A 459 2.59 54.91 0.32
C ALA A 459 2.03 54.51 -1.07
N PHE A 460 0.74 54.76 -1.30
CA PHE A 460 0.10 54.55 -2.59
C PHE A 460 0.74 55.40 -3.71
N LEU A 461 0.92 56.70 -3.50
CA LEU A 461 1.51 57.61 -4.49
C LEU A 461 2.96 57.23 -4.80
N LYS A 462 3.77 56.97 -3.76
CA LYS A 462 5.16 56.53 -3.91
C LYS A 462 5.26 55.24 -4.72
N MET A 463 4.43 54.24 -4.41
CA MET A 463 4.45 52.99 -5.16
C MET A 463 3.95 53.18 -6.59
N ARG A 464 2.97 54.05 -6.81
CA ARG A 464 2.50 54.39 -8.15
C ARG A 464 3.60 54.98 -9.01
N GLU A 465 4.34 55.96 -8.48
CA GLU A 465 5.47 56.58 -9.17
C GLU A 465 6.55 55.54 -9.51
N GLN A 466 6.88 54.67 -8.55
CA GLN A 466 7.85 53.59 -8.77
C GLN A 466 7.40 52.64 -9.88
N VAL A 467 6.15 52.18 -9.86
CA VAL A 467 5.60 51.27 -10.89
C VAL A 467 5.58 51.96 -12.26
N CYS A 468 5.20 53.23 -12.31
CA CYS A 468 5.22 54.03 -13.54
C CYS A 468 6.64 54.14 -14.11
N LEU A 469 7.63 54.41 -13.24
CA LEU A 469 9.03 54.52 -13.63
C LEU A 469 9.60 53.18 -14.11
N ASP A 470 9.41 52.10 -13.36
CA ASP A 470 9.94 50.77 -13.70
C ASP A 470 9.34 50.20 -14.98
N LEU A 471 8.07 50.50 -15.26
CA LEU A 471 7.38 50.00 -16.45
C LEU A 471 7.44 51.01 -17.61
N GLY A 472 7.82 52.26 -17.40
CA GLY A 472 7.73 53.30 -18.42
C GLY A 472 6.28 53.61 -18.84
N ILE A 473 5.35 53.56 -17.88
CA ILE A 473 3.91 53.83 -18.08
C ILE A 473 3.48 55.05 -17.27
N SER A 474 2.31 55.62 -17.59
CA SER A 474 1.73 56.75 -16.85
C SER A 474 0.37 56.43 -16.22
N PRO A 475 -0.05 57.14 -15.15
CA PRO A 475 -1.42 57.10 -14.66
C PRO A 475 -2.42 57.59 -15.72
N LEU A 476 -3.57 56.92 -15.84
CA LEU A 476 -4.67 57.43 -16.65
C LEU A 476 -5.31 58.63 -15.93
N LYS A 477 -5.61 59.69 -16.70
CA LYS A 477 -6.17 60.94 -16.19
C LYS A 477 -7.70 60.95 -16.15
N ASP A 478 -8.34 59.81 -16.35
CA ASP A 478 -9.78 59.68 -16.31
C ASP A 478 -10.25 59.54 -14.85
N ASP A 479 -10.54 60.68 -14.23
CA ASP A 479 -11.05 60.83 -12.87
C ASP A 479 -12.58 61.03 -12.83
N THR A 480 -13.28 60.66 -13.92
CA THR A 480 -14.73 60.74 -14.04
C THR A 480 -15.45 59.54 -13.41
N LEU A 481 -16.76 59.68 -13.16
CA LEU A 481 -17.59 58.61 -12.62
C LEU A 481 -17.72 57.45 -13.63
N GLU A 482 -17.83 57.79 -14.92
CA GLU A 482 -17.88 56.85 -16.03
C GLU A 482 -16.59 56.05 -16.16
N GLY A 483 -15.44 56.71 -15.98
CA GLY A 483 -14.13 56.07 -15.93
C GLY A 483 -14.03 55.04 -14.80
N TYR A 484 -14.55 55.39 -13.62
CA TYR A 484 -14.63 54.49 -12.48
C TYR A 484 -15.54 53.28 -12.73
N ILE A 485 -16.73 53.49 -13.29
CA ILE A 485 -17.69 52.42 -13.61
C ILE A 485 -17.08 51.45 -14.63
N SER A 486 -16.49 52.00 -15.70
CA SER A 486 -15.86 51.22 -16.77
C SER A 486 -14.72 50.34 -16.24
N LYS A 487 -13.88 50.89 -15.35
CA LYS A 487 -12.83 50.15 -14.65
C LYS A 487 -13.39 49.01 -13.80
N THR A 488 -14.47 49.25 -13.06
CA THR A 488 -15.07 48.26 -12.15
C THR A 488 -15.68 47.10 -12.94
N GLN A 489 -16.39 47.39 -14.03
CA GLN A 489 -16.93 46.38 -14.95
C GLN A 489 -15.83 45.55 -15.63
N ARG A 490 -14.76 46.21 -16.11
CA ARG A 490 -13.59 45.52 -16.67
C ARG A 490 -12.95 44.58 -15.65
N SER A 491 -12.78 45.06 -14.41
CA SER A 491 -12.20 44.27 -13.33
C SER A 491 -13.02 43.03 -13.00
N ALA A 492 -14.36 43.12 -13.05
CA ALA A 492 -15.25 41.97 -12.87
C ALA A 492 -14.98 40.86 -13.92
N THR A 493 -14.86 41.27 -15.18
CA THR A 493 -14.61 40.38 -16.31
C THR A 493 -13.25 39.70 -16.18
N GLU A 494 -12.19 40.47 -15.94
CA GLU A 494 -10.82 39.96 -15.76
C GLU A 494 -10.71 38.99 -14.57
N MET A 495 -11.40 39.26 -13.46
CA MET A 495 -11.42 38.37 -12.30
C MET A 495 -12.06 37.01 -12.64
N ARG A 496 -13.14 37.03 -13.43
CA ARG A 496 -13.81 35.81 -13.88
C ARG A 496 -12.94 34.99 -14.81
N GLU A 497 -12.30 35.62 -15.80
CA GLU A 497 -11.37 34.97 -16.73
C GLU A 497 -10.18 34.35 -15.99
N ALA A 498 -9.57 35.12 -15.07
CA ALA A 498 -8.46 34.63 -14.25
C ALA A 498 -8.86 33.41 -13.41
N LEU A 499 -10.07 33.37 -12.85
CA LEU A 499 -10.53 32.21 -12.08
C LEU A 499 -10.84 30.99 -12.98
N GLN A 500 -11.35 31.22 -14.19
CA GLN A 500 -11.61 30.15 -15.15
C GLN A 500 -10.32 29.47 -15.61
N GLN A 501 -9.27 30.25 -15.86
CA GLN A 501 -7.96 29.75 -16.32
C GLN A 501 -7.16 29.05 -15.21
N LYS A 502 -7.38 29.38 -13.93
CA LYS A 502 -6.64 28.76 -12.81
C LYS A 502 -7.01 27.29 -12.57
N ASN A 503 -6.01 26.49 -12.20
CA ASN A 503 -6.24 25.17 -11.63
C ASN A 503 -6.79 25.31 -10.20
N PHE A 504 -8.06 24.96 -10.01
CA PHE A 504 -8.78 25.22 -8.77
C PHE A 504 -8.30 24.35 -7.60
N ALA A 505 -7.74 23.16 -7.86
CA ALA A 505 -7.14 22.34 -6.80
C ALA A 505 -5.90 23.03 -6.20
N MET A 506 -5.04 23.59 -7.07
CA MET A 506 -3.89 24.39 -6.65
C MET A 506 -4.32 25.74 -6.04
N GLY A 507 -5.39 26.34 -6.54
CA GLY A 507 -5.95 27.56 -5.97
C GLY A 507 -6.48 27.35 -4.54
N LEU A 508 -7.17 26.23 -4.29
CA LEU A 508 -7.67 25.89 -2.95
C LEU A 508 -6.53 25.65 -1.96
N SER A 509 -5.47 24.92 -2.35
CA SER A 509 -4.33 24.72 -1.46
C SER A 509 -3.64 26.03 -1.11
N GLN A 510 -3.55 26.97 -2.06
CA GLN A 510 -3.08 28.34 -1.79
C GLN A 510 -3.99 29.09 -0.83
N VAL A 511 -5.32 28.96 -0.92
CA VAL A 511 -6.25 29.58 0.05
C VAL A 511 -6.03 29.05 1.46
N TYR A 512 -5.87 27.74 1.63
CA TYR A 512 -5.63 27.14 2.96
C TYR A 512 -4.26 27.49 3.52
N ALA A 513 -3.21 27.40 2.70
CA ALA A 513 -1.87 27.86 3.08
C ALA A 513 -1.93 29.32 3.55
N ARG A 514 -2.62 30.17 2.78
CA ARG A 514 -2.79 31.59 3.10
C ARG A 514 -3.61 31.84 4.36
N LYS A 515 -4.63 31.04 4.61
CA LYS A 515 -5.41 31.13 5.85
C LYS A 515 -4.53 30.88 7.09
N LEU A 516 -3.55 29.98 6.98
CA LEU A 516 -2.60 29.67 8.04
C LEU A 516 -1.51 30.74 8.20
N SER A 517 -1.02 31.31 7.10
CA SER A 517 0.03 32.33 7.13
C SER A 517 -0.49 33.74 7.44
N LEU A 518 -1.72 34.09 7.06
CA LEU A 518 -2.38 35.33 7.52
C LEU A 518 -2.55 35.40 9.04
N LEU A 519 -2.46 34.26 9.76
CA LEU A 519 -2.41 34.21 11.22
C LEU A 519 -1.01 34.50 11.79
N LYS A 520 0.04 34.42 10.98
CA LYS A 520 1.45 34.41 11.44
C LYS A 520 2.34 35.50 10.83
N THR A 521 2.08 36.00 9.61
CA THR A 521 3.05 36.86 8.89
C THR A 521 2.40 38.06 8.15
N ARG A 522 3.01 39.26 8.28
CA ARG A 522 2.67 40.51 7.56
C ARG A 522 2.98 40.57 6.04
N PRO A 523 3.98 39.86 5.45
CA PRO A 523 4.30 39.95 4.01
C PRO A 523 3.18 39.56 3.04
N GLU A 524 2.14 38.87 3.49
CA GLU A 524 1.03 38.47 2.60
C GLU A 524 -0.03 39.54 2.36
N TYR A 525 0.17 40.74 2.92
CA TYR A 525 -0.72 41.88 2.66
C TYR A 525 -0.43 42.55 1.31
N VAL A 526 0.62 42.11 0.62
CA VAL A 526 1.04 42.63 -0.67
C VAL A 526 0.73 41.60 -1.77
N TRP A 527 0.19 42.08 -2.89
CA TRP A 527 0.08 41.36 -4.15
C TRP A 527 0.64 42.25 -5.25
N LEU A 528 1.72 41.80 -5.89
CA LEU A 528 2.37 42.55 -6.96
C LEU A 528 1.94 42.09 -8.36
N GLY A 529 1.10 41.06 -8.48
CA GLY A 529 0.81 40.49 -9.80
C GLY A 529 2.08 40.03 -10.49
N ASP A 530 2.17 40.28 -11.78
CA ASP A 530 3.37 40.03 -12.59
C ASP A 530 4.29 41.27 -12.68
N TYR A 531 4.07 42.32 -11.88
CA TYR A 531 4.89 43.55 -11.94
C TYR A 531 6.38 43.29 -11.81
N PRO A 532 6.88 42.46 -10.86
CA PRO A 532 8.31 42.20 -10.74
C PRO A 532 8.90 41.59 -12.02
N LYS A 533 8.18 40.63 -12.63
CA LYS A 533 8.60 39.97 -13.87
C LYS A 533 8.57 40.94 -15.06
N GLU A 534 7.54 41.76 -15.16
CA GLU A 534 7.39 42.73 -16.24
C GLU A 534 8.43 43.84 -16.15
N ALA A 535 8.71 44.32 -14.92
CA ALA A 535 9.76 45.29 -14.66
C ALA A 535 11.15 44.73 -14.99
N GLU A 536 11.46 43.49 -14.60
CA GLU A 536 12.71 42.82 -14.99
C GLU A 536 12.79 42.63 -16.51
N ARG A 537 11.71 42.19 -17.16
CA ARG A 537 11.66 42.02 -18.62
C ARG A 537 11.90 43.33 -19.35
N ARG A 538 11.27 44.43 -18.93
CA ARG A 538 11.50 45.75 -19.52
C ARG A 538 12.92 46.21 -19.24
N LYS A 539 13.48 46.01 -18.05
CA LYS A 539 14.90 46.30 -17.74
C LYS A 539 15.88 45.52 -18.64
N GLN A 540 15.61 44.24 -18.92
CA GLN A 540 16.44 43.42 -19.83
C GLN A 540 16.24 43.80 -21.30
N GLY A 541 15.03 44.18 -21.71
CA GLY A 541 14.73 44.73 -23.04
C GLY A 541 15.35 46.11 -23.31
N TYR A 542 15.73 46.83 -22.25
CA TYR A 542 16.48 48.10 -22.28
C TYR A 542 18.01 47.92 -22.33
N THR A 543 18.52 46.73 -22.70
CA THR A 543 19.94 46.59 -23.03
C THR A 543 20.23 47.44 -24.27
N MET A 544 20.74 48.66 -24.04
CA MET A 544 21.21 49.58 -25.07
C MET A 544 22.14 48.85 -26.04
N PRO A 545 22.07 49.13 -27.36
CA PRO A 545 23.09 48.64 -28.29
C PRO A 545 24.45 49.19 -27.84
N VAL A 546 25.33 48.27 -27.45
CA VAL A 546 26.76 48.55 -27.30
C VAL A 546 27.29 48.95 -28.67
N GLY A 547 27.73 50.20 -28.78
CA GLY A 547 28.68 50.64 -29.80
C GLY A 547 28.07 51.23 -31.06
N VAL A 548 28.17 52.55 -31.18
CA VAL A 548 28.62 53.17 -32.43
C VAL A 548 29.75 54.14 -32.07
N LYS A 549 30.96 53.67 -32.43
CA LYS A 549 32.26 54.33 -32.67
C LYS A 549 32.67 55.54 -31.83
#